data_AF-A0A2E4IVQ6-F1
#
_entry.id   AF-A0A2E4IVQ6-F1
#
_cell.length_a   1.000
_cell.length_b   1.000
_cell.length_c   1.000
_cell.angle_alpha   90.00
_cell.angle_beta   90.00
_cell.angle_gamma   90.00
#
_symmetry.space_group_name_H-M   'P 1'
#
loop_
_entity.id
_entity.type
_entity.pdbx_description
1 polymer ?
#
loop_
_entity_poly.entity_id
_entity_poly.type
_entity_poly.pdbx_seq_one_letter_code
_entity_poly.pdbx_strand_id
1 'polypeptide(L)'
;MYNVGMGVLDLDKQKPAQSIWTSSTQVYDFFSIFLERQVINVAHLDLSFIPIDYFDQLLHCCHSEDGQGYLNLLMMLFTEFYQEKVTGQHKIRLPEEKYQLMSAQFLIYVQCELLRRDKVISYLNEENLFNPNVKTIFIVDNADGMSDLQTQIQNTQILLREFRPT
;
A
#
# COMPACT_ATOMS: atom_id res chain seq x y z
N MET A 1 -39.11 -18.62 -53.20
CA MET A 1 -39.84 -18.52 -51.91
C MET A 1 -39.04 -19.31 -50.89
N TYR A 2 -38.34 -18.63 -49.99
CA TYR A 2 -37.60 -19.28 -48.90
C TYR A 2 -38.51 -19.38 -47.68
N ASN A 3 -38.67 -20.60 -47.17
CA ASN A 3 -39.38 -20.89 -45.94
C ASN A 3 -38.40 -20.75 -44.77
N VAL A 4 -38.78 -19.94 -43.79
CA VAL A 4 -38.10 -19.72 -42.51
C VAL A 4 -38.51 -20.85 -41.57
N GLY A 5 -37.54 -21.52 -40.95
CA GLY A 5 -37.77 -22.59 -39.98
C GLY A 5 -36.69 -22.58 -38.92
N MET A 6 -37.01 -21.89 -37.82
CA MET A 6 -36.24 -21.66 -36.59
C MET A 6 -35.22 -22.74 -36.22
N GLY A 7 -33.94 -22.35 -36.19
CA GLY A 7 -32.96 -23.00 -35.33
C GLY A 7 -33.28 -22.64 -33.88
N VAL A 8 -33.56 -23.65 -33.07
CA VAL A 8 -33.63 -23.55 -31.61
C VAL A 8 -32.23 -23.14 -31.14
N LEU A 9 -32.04 -21.88 -30.80
CA LEU A 9 -30.86 -21.44 -30.06
C LEU A 9 -31.06 -21.90 -28.62
N ASP A 10 -30.30 -22.93 -28.22
CA ASP A 10 -30.09 -23.35 -26.84
C ASP A 10 -29.72 -22.12 -25.99
N LEU A 11 -30.71 -21.54 -25.30
CA LEU A 11 -30.57 -20.37 -24.44
C LEU A 11 -30.09 -20.73 -23.02
N ASP A 12 -29.81 -22.00 -22.73
CA ASP A 12 -29.54 -22.50 -21.36
C ASP A 12 -28.10 -22.94 -21.11
N LYS A 13 -27.12 -22.26 -21.72
CA LYS A 13 -25.72 -22.31 -21.27
C LYS A 13 -25.10 -20.93 -21.15
N GLN A 14 -25.82 -19.98 -20.54
CA GLN A 14 -25.13 -18.89 -19.88
C GLN A 14 -24.40 -19.49 -18.67
N LYS A 15 -23.10 -19.75 -18.84
CA LYS A 15 -22.18 -19.85 -17.70
C LYS A 15 -22.51 -18.66 -16.81
N PRO A 16 -22.69 -18.85 -15.48
CA PRO A 16 -22.86 -17.69 -14.60
C PRO A 16 -21.69 -16.77 -14.89
N ALA A 17 -21.99 -15.53 -15.26
CA ALA A 17 -21.00 -14.49 -15.37
C ALA A 17 -20.23 -14.55 -14.05
N GLN A 18 -18.99 -15.04 -14.09
CA GLN A 18 -18.14 -15.08 -12.93
C GLN A 18 -18.14 -13.64 -12.42
N SER A 19 -18.69 -13.45 -11.23
CA SER A 19 -18.61 -12.19 -10.52
C SER A 19 -17.16 -11.73 -10.62
N ILE A 20 -16.93 -10.63 -11.34
CA ILE A 20 -15.60 -10.00 -11.47
C ILE A 20 -15.10 -9.58 -10.07
N TRP A 21 -16.02 -9.52 -9.11
CA TRP A 21 -15.79 -9.44 -7.68
C TRP A 21 -15.51 -10.84 -7.12
N THR A 22 -14.28 -11.29 -7.26
CA THR A 22 -13.73 -12.41 -6.47
C THR A 22 -13.03 -11.82 -5.25
N SER A 23 -12.84 -12.61 -4.18
CA SER A 23 -12.08 -12.16 -2.99
C SER A 23 -10.66 -11.64 -3.32
N SER A 24 -10.11 -12.04 -4.47
CA SER A 24 -8.84 -11.53 -5.00
C SER A 24 -8.89 -10.10 -5.54
N THR A 25 -10.06 -9.56 -5.92
CA THR A 25 -10.21 -8.17 -6.37
C THR A 25 -10.51 -7.17 -5.25
N GLN A 26 -10.95 -7.65 -4.07
CA GLN A 26 -11.22 -6.80 -2.90
C GLN A 26 -9.98 -6.06 -2.38
N VAL A 27 -8.79 -6.64 -2.57
CA VAL A 27 -7.52 -5.99 -2.22
C VAL A 27 -7.32 -4.69 -3.01
N TYR A 28 -7.71 -4.70 -4.29
CA TYR A 28 -7.53 -3.57 -5.20
C TYR A 28 -8.58 -2.47 -5.00
N ASP A 29 -9.80 -2.86 -4.61
CA ASP A 29 -10.82 -1.91 -4.16
C ASP A 29 -10.37 -1.18 -2.89
N PHE A 30 -9.72 -1.90 -1.97
CA PHE A 30 -9.14 -1.31 -0.77
C PHE A 30 -8.01 -0.33 -1.09
N PHE A 31 -7.10 -0.65 -2.02
CA PHE A 31 -6.07 0.29 -2.45
C PHE A 31 -6.65 1.58 -3.01
N SER A 32 -7.75 1.49 -3.76
CA SER A 32 -8.43 2.66 -4.33
C SER A 32 -9.06 3.53 -3.23
N ILE A 33 -9.72 2.92 -2.25
CA ILE A 33 -10.32 3.61 -1.09
C ILE A 33 -9.21 4.19 -0.18
N PHE A 34 -8.11 3.47 -0.02
CA PHE A 34 -6.94 3.90 0.74
C PHE A 34 -6.30 5.13 0.10
N LEU A 35 -6.07 5.09 -1.21
CA LEU A 35 -5.59 6.22 -2.00
C LEU A 35 -6.49 7.44 -1.85
N GLU A 36 -7.80 7.28 -2.04
CA GLU A 36 -8.76 8.38 -1.95
C GLU A 36 -8.69 9.06 -0.58
N ARG A 37 -8.65 8.29 0.51
CA ARG A 37 -8.63 8.86 1.87
C ARG A 37 -7.29 9.47 2.26
N GLN A 38 -6.16 8.87 1.88
CA GLN A 38 -4.84 9.38 2.24
C GLN A 38 -4.41 10.57 1.37
N VAL A 39 -4.82 10.60 0.10
CA VAL A 39 -4.62 11.77 -0.77
C VAL A 39 -5.40 12.98 -0.24
N ILE A 40 -6.55 12.77 0.42
CA ILE A 40 -7.31 13.84 1.07
C ILE A 40 -6.65 14.30 2.39
N ASN A 41 -6.01 13.39 3.14
CA ASN A 41 -5.24 13.72 4.36
C ASN A 41 -3.75 13.98 4.05
N VAL A 42 -3.53 14.99 3.22
CA VAL A 42 -2.27 15.53 2.66
C VAL A 42 -1.09 15.69 3.65
N ALA A 43 -1.32 15.66 4.96
CA ALA A 43 -0.30 15.93 5.97
C ALA A 43 0.31 14.66 6.59
N HIS A 44 -0.47 13.58 6.76
CA HIS A 44 -0.04 12.42 7.54
C HIS A 44 -0.70 11.13 7.02
N LEU A 45 0.11 10.09 6.86
CA LEU A 45 -0.36 8.73 6.59
C LEU A 45 -0.95 8.12 7.86
N ASP A 46 -2.28 8.00 7.94
CA ASP A 46 -2.96 7.38 9.09
C ASP A 46 -3.48 5.99 8.73
N LEU A 47 -2.85 4.94 9.24
CA LEU A 47 -3.28 3.56 9.01
C LEU A 47 -4.26 3.04 10.08
N SER A 48 -4.57 3.83 11.12
CA SER A 48 -5.34 3.36 12.28
C SER A 48 -6.78 2.96 11.95
N PHE A 49 -7.37 3.52 10.89
CA PHE A 49 -8.73 3.23 10.47
C PHE A 49 -8.86 1.99 9.57
N ILE A 50 -7.72 1.42 9.12
CA ILE A 50 -7.71 0.27 8.21
C ILE A 50 -8.04 -1.00 9.01
N PRO A 51 -9.02 -1.82 8.59
CA PRO A 51 -9.31 -3.07 9.29
C PRO A 51 -8.12 -4.05 9.17
N ILE A 52 -7.92 -4.87 10.21
CA ILE A 52 -6.71 -5.70 10.33
C ILE A 52 -6.50 -6.65 9.14
N ASP A 53 -7.58 -7.25 8.64
CA ASP A 53 -7.58 -8.19 7.51
C ASP A 53 -7.02 -7.58 6.21
N TYR A 54 -7.05 -6.25 6.07
CA TYR A 54 -6.49 -5.57 4.91
C TYR A 54 -4.97 -5.41 4.99
N PHE A 55 -4.37 -5.41 6.19
CA PHE A 55 -2.89 -5.41 6.29
C PHE A 55 -2.30 -6.73 5.81
N ASP A 56 -2.93 -7.86 6.13
CA ASP A 56 -2.49 -9.16 5.62
C ASP A 56 -2.53 -9.17 4.08
N GLN A 57 -3.59 -8.61 3.50
CA GLN A 57 -3.72 -8.46 2.05
C GLN A 57 -2.62 -7.56 1.46
N LEU A 58 -2.35 -6.40 2.08
CA LEU A 58 -1.27 -5.49 1.66
C LEU A 58 0.10 -6.17 1.70
N LEU A 59 0.38 -6.93 2.77
CA LEU A 59 1.63 -7.65 2.92
C LEU A 59 1.77 -8.77 1.88
N HIS A 60 0.67 -9.41 1.48
CA HIS A 60 0.69 -10.42 0.44
C HIS A 60 0.86 -9.86 -0.98
N CYS A 61 0.63 -8.56 -1.22
CA CYS A 61 0.82 -7.95 -2.54
C CYS A 61 2.27 -8.05 -3.04
N CYS A 62 3.25 -8.16 -2.16
CA CYS A 62 4.65 -8.32 -2.59
C CYS A 62 4.94 -9.69 -3.23
N HIS A 63 4.03 -10.66 -3.11
CA HIS A 63 4.22 -12.03 -3.62
C HIS A 63 3.59 -12.28 -5.00
N SER A 64 2.88 -11.31 -5.57
CA SER A 64 2.32 -11.41 -6.92
C SER A 64 2.80 -10.26 -7.80
N GLU A 65 2.93 -10.52 -9.11
CA GLU A 65 3.32 -9.50 -10.09
C GLU A 65 2.30 -8.34 -10.12
N ASP A 66 1.00 -8.68 -10.13
CA ASP A 66 -0.08 -7.70 -10.07
C ASP A 66 0.03 -6.84 -8.80
N GLY A 67 0.22 -7.46 -7.64
CA GLY A 67 0.32 -6.77 -6.35
C GLY A 67 1.54 -5.84 -6.26
N GLN A 68 2.68 -6.25 -6.81
CA GLN A 68 3.85 -5.38 -6.93
C GLN A 68 3.57 -4.19 -7.86
N GLY A 69 2.87 -4.41 -8.97
CA GLY A 69 2.42 -3.35 -9.86
C GLY A 69 1.57 -2.30 -9.15
N TYR A 70 0.63 -2.73 -8.30
CA TYR A 70 -0.20 -1.83 -7.50
C TYR A 70 0.59 -1.06 -6.44
N LEU A 71 1.52 -1.72 -5.72
CA LEU A 71 2.38 -1.05 -4.76
C LEU A 71 3.24 0.03 -5.43
N ASN A 72 3.80 -0.27 -6.61
CA ASN A 72 4.59 0.71 -7.36
C ASN A 72 3.74 1.88 -7.85
N LEU A 73 2.51 1.62 -8.34
CA LEU A 73 1.56 2.67 -8.70
C LEU A 73 1.22 3.56 -7.49
N LEU A 74 1.00 2.95 -6.33
CA LEU A 74 0.74 3.65 -5.08
C LEU A 74 1.91 4.58 -4.72
N MET A 75 3.14 4.05 -4.74
CA MET A 75 4.34 4.85 -4.47
C MET A 75 4.47 6.00 -5.46
N MET A 76 4.22 5.76 -6.74
CA MET A 76 4.26 6.81 -7.76
C MET A 76 3.28 7.94 -7.46
N LEU A 77 2.01 7.61 -7.15
CA LEU A 77 1.00 8.61 -6.83
C LEU A 77 1.34 9.43 -5.57
N PHE A 78 1.76 8.79 -4.49
CA PHE A 78 2.14 9.50 -3.27
C PHE A 78 3.41 10.35 -3.45
N THR A 79 4.37 9.84 -4.21
CA THR A 79 5.62 10.56 -4.47
C THR A 79 5.38 11.79 -5.33
N GLU A 80 4.58 11.67 -6.39
CA GLU A 80 4.17 12.80 -7.23
C GLU A 80 3.43 13.85 -6.41
N PHE A 81 2.47 13.41 -5.59
CA PHE A 81 1.71 14.29 -4.71
C PHE A 81 2.60 15.04 -3.70
N TYR A 82 3.50 14.33 -3.02
CA TYR A 82 4.41 14.91 -2.04
C TYR A 82 5.38 15.89 -2.72
N GLN A 83 5.87 15.54 -3.91
CA GLN A 83 6.76 16.40 -4.67
C GLN A 83 6.07 17.66 -5.19
N GLU A 84 4.85 17.56 -5.69
CA GLU A 84 4.07 18.73 -6.10
C GLU A 84 3.87 19.68 -4.92
N LYS A 85 3.55 19.15 -3.74
CA LYS A 85 3.38 19.94 -2.52
C LYS A 85 4.67 20.65 -2.08
N VAL A 86 5.83 19.99 -2.18
CA VAL A 86 7.11 20.56 -1.74
C VAL A 86 7.75 21.49 -2.78
N THR A 87 7.65 21.14 -4.06
CA THR A 87 8.41 21.78 -5.16
C THR A 87 7.55 22.56 -6.13
N GLY A 88 6.22 22.38 -6.12
CA GLY A 88 5.29 22.93 -7.11
C GLY A 88 5.33 22.22 -8.46
N GLN A 89 6.09 21.13 -8.61
CA GLN A 89 6.22 20.38 -9.87
C GLN A 89 5.47 19.05 -9.80
N HIS A 90 4.58 18.82 -10.77
CA HIS A 90 3.67 17.68 -10.78
C HIS A 90 4.31 16.35 -11.22
N LYS A 91 5.39 16.38 -12.01
CA LYS A 91 5.98 15.17 -12.59
C LYS A 91 7.39 14.92 -12.09
N ILE A 92 7.60 13.75 -11.51
CA ILE A 92 8.93 13.17 -11.31
C ILE A 92 9.02 11.83 -12.03
N ARG A 93 10.14 11.61 -12.71
CA ARG A 93 10.50 10.29 -13.23
C ARG A 93 11.61 9.74 -12.35
N LEU A 94 11.25 8.90 -11.40
CA LEU A 94 12.23 8.15 -10.60
C LEU A 94 12.63 6.85 -11.33
N PRO A 95 13.85 6.35 -11.09
CA PRO A 95 14.23 4.99 -11.43
C PRO A 95 13.30 3.97 -10.75
N GLU A 96 13.08 2.82 -11.39
CA GLU A 96 12.18 1.78 -10.87
C GLU A 96 12.62 1.30 -9.47
N GLU A 97 13.93 1.21 -9.24
CA GLU A 97 14.53 0.77 -7.99
C GLU A 97 14.16 1.68 -6.81
N LYS A 98 13.89 2.96 -7.08
CA LYS A 98 13.41 3.90 -6.05
C LYS A 98 11.98 3.60 -5.64
N TYR A 99 11.10 3.32 -6.60
CA TYR A 99 9.73 2.90 -6.30
C TYR A 99 9.71 1.58 -5.54
N GLN A 100 10.52 0.61 -5.94
CA GLN A 100 10.64 -0.67 -5.25
C GLN A 100 11.14 -0.49 -3.80
N LEU A 101 12.15 0.37 -3.58
CA LEU A 101 12.64 0.68 -2.24
C LEU A 101 11.55 1.31 -1.38
N MET A 102 10.83 2.30 -1.91
CA MET A 102 9.76 2.98 -1.18
C MET A 102 8.58 2.03 -0.89
N SER A 103 8.23 1.16 -1.84
CA SER A 103 7.25 0.09 -1.62
C SER A 103 7.68 -0.82 -0.46
N ALA A 104 8.94 -1.24 -0.40
CA ALA A 104 9.46 -2.03 0.71
C ALA A 104 9.40 -1.28 2.04
N GLN A 105 9.76 0.01 2.06
CA GLN A 105 9.64 0.84 3.25
C GLN A 105 8.19 0.98 3.73
N PHE A 106 7.24 1.15 2.80
CA PHE A 106 5.82 1.22 3.11
C PHE A 106 5.31 -0.10 3.72
N LEU A 107 5.73 -1.26 3.19
CA LEU A 107 5.37 -2.56 3.77
C LEU A 107 5.94 -2.74 5.18
N ILE A 108 7.16 -2.24 5.45
CA ILE A 108 7.70 -2.25 6.82
C ILE A 108 6.85 -1.35 7.72
N TYR A 109 6.43 -0.18 7.25
CA TYR A 109 5.53 0.70 8.02
C TYR A 109 4.20 0.02 8.37
N VAL A 110 3.64 -0.75 7.43
CA VAL A 110 2.46 -1.61 7.68
C VAL A 110 2.75 -2.65 8.77
N GLN A 111 3.91 -3.30 8.75
CA GLN A 111 4.30 -4.24 9.81
C GLN A 111 4.46 -3.54 11.17
N CYS A 112 5.02 -2.32 11.20
CA CYS A 112 5.08 -1.52 12.42
C CYS A 112 3.67 -1.23 12.99
N GLU A 113 2.70 -0.93 12.12
CA GLU A 113 1.31 -0.68 12.53
C GLU A 113 0.64 -1.94 13.11
N LEU A 114 0.98 -3.13 12.60
CA LEU A 114 0.56 -4.40 13.21
C LEU A 114 1.17 -4.56 14.62
N LEU A 115 2.47 -4.34 14.78
CA LEU A 115 3.13 -4.37 16.09
C LEU A 115 2.50 -3.38 17.09
N ARG A 116 2.07 -2.21 16.61
CA ARG A 116 1.36 -1.22 17.42
C ARG A 116 0.00 -1.73 17.89
N ARG A 117 -0.75 -2.41 17.03
CA ARG A 117 -2.06 -2.99 17.35
C ARG A 117 -1.94 -4.16 18.32
N ASP A 118 -0.86 -4.93 18.20
CA ASP A 118 -0.49 -6.01 19.12
C ASP A 118 0.10 -5.49 20.44
N LYS A 119 0.22 -4.16 20.61
CA LYS A 119 0.73 -3.48 21.79
C LYS A 119 2.20 -3.77 22.11
N VAL A 120 2.97 -4.18 21.11
CA VAL A 120 4.44 -4.33 21.21
C VAL A 120 5.11 -2.94 21.28
N ILE A 121 4.58 -2.01 20.49
CA ILE A 121 4.86 -0.57 20.57
C ILE A 121 3.54 0.18 20.83
N SER A 122 3.58 1.35 21.45
CA SER A 122 2.37 2.17 21.68
C SER A 122 2.31 3.40 20.77
N TYR A 123 3.46 3.83 20.25
CA TYR A 123 3.59 4.98 19.37
C TYR A 123 4.28 4.59 18.07
N LEU A 124 3.73 5.09 16.95
CA LEU A 124 4.31 4.96 15.63
C LEU A 124 4.05 6.26 14.86
N ASN A 125 5.10 6.82 14.28
CA ASN A 125 5.01 7.91 13.32
C ASN A 125 6.05 7.71 12.21
N GLU A 126 5.73 8.15 11.00
CA GLU A 126 6.68 8.21 9.89
C GLU A 126 7.06 9.66 9.57
N GLU A 127 8.27 9.85 9.09
CA GLU A 127 8.65 11.05 8.35
C GLU A 127 9.29 10.65 7.02
N ASN A 128 8.93 11.39 5.96
CA ASN A 128 9.54 11.31 4.63
C ASN A 128 9.33 9.97 3.89
N LEU A 129 8.38 9.12 4.30
CA LEU A 129 8.16 7.81 3.67
C LEU A 129 7.94 7.91 2.15
N PHE A 130 7.29 8.97 1.68
CA PHE A 130 7.01 9.21 0.27
C PHE A 130 7.92 10.26 -0.38
N ASN A 131 8.99 10.69 0.30
CA ASN A 131 9.93 11.66 -0.24
C ASN A 131 11.17 10.95 -0.82
N PRO A 132 11.34 10.89 -2.14
CA PRO A 132 12.41 10.10 -2.77
C PRO A 132 13.82 10.68 -2.55
N ASN A 133 13.89 11.93 -2.08
CA ASN A 133 15.11 12.72 -1.91
C ASN A 133 15.60 12.76 -0.46
N VAL A 134 14.80 12.29 0.50
CA VAL A 134 15.11 12.34 1.92
C VAL A 134 15.02 10.93 2.50
N LYS A 135 15.83 10.66 3.53
CA LYS A 135 15.81 9.37 4.21
C LYS A 135 14.51 9.22 5.01
N THR A 136 13.83 8.10 4.84
CA THR A 136 12.65 7.70 5.63
C THR A 136 13.02 7.50 7.10
N ILE A 137 12.19 8.02 8.00
CA ILE A 137 12.40 7.95 9.44
C ILE A 137 11.16 7.34 10.08
N PHE A 138 11.33 6.30 10.89
CA PHE A 138 10.27 5.77 11.75
C PHE A 138 10.56 6.15 13.19
N ILE A 139 9.53 6.66 13.87
CA ILE A 139 9.59 7.09 15.26
C ILE A 139 8.67 6.18 16.07
N VAL A 140 9.23 5.49 17.06
CA VAL A 140 8.51 4.56 17.93
C VAL A 140 8.82 4.84 19.40
N ASP A 141 7.96 4.46 20.33
CA ASP A 141 8.21 4.62 21.78
C ASP A 141 9.17 3.58 22.35
N ASN A 142 9.25 2.39 21.74
CA ASN A 142 10.10 1.28 22.19
C ASN A 142 10.81 0.65 20.98
N ALA A 143 12.08 1.00 20.78
CA ALA A 143 12.86 0.47 19.66
C ALA A 143 13.15 -1.04 19.78
N ASP A 144 13.23 -1.57 21.01
CA ASP A 144 13.47 -3.01 21.24
C ASP A 144 12.27 -3.86 20.79
N GLY A 145 11.06 -3.29 20.82
CA GLY A 145 9.84 -3.91 20.28
C GLY A 145 9.87 -4.12 18.76
N MET A 146 10.88 -3.58 18.07
CA MET A 146 11.07 -3.69 16.61
C MET A 146 12.13 -4.75 16.24
N SER A 147 12.54 -5.61 17.18
CA SER A 147 13.61 -6.59 16.98
C SER A 147 13.44 -7.44 15.72
N ASP A 148 12.22 -7.89 15.46
CA ASP A 148 11.89 -8.79 14.35
C ASP A 148 11.99 -8.11 12.97
N LEU A 149 11.92 -6.77 12.95
CA LEU A 149 12.01 -5.97 11.74
C LEU A 149 13.40 -5.34 11.55
N GLN A 150 14.33 -5.53 12.50
CA GLN A 150 15.61 -4.81 12.52
C GLN A 150 16.45 -5.06 11.24
N THR A 151 16.50 -6.29 10.77
CA THR A 151 17.18 -6.65 9.51
C THR A 151 16.54 -5.97 8.30
N GLN A 152 15.21 -5.90 8.24
CA GLN A 152 14.48 -5.28 7.14
C GLN A 152 14.68 -3.75 7.14
N ILE A 153 14.64 -3.14 8.32
CA ILE A 153 14.90 -1.70 8.53
C ILE A 153 16.31 -1.32 8.05
N GLN A 154 17.32 -2.14 8.38
CA GLN A 154 18.70 -1.93 7.92
C GLN A 154 18.82 -2.03 6.40
N ASN A 155 18.20 -3.06 5.80
CA ASN A 155 18.27 -3.30 4.36
C ASN A 155 17.55 -2.24 3.52
N THR A 156 16.52 -1.60 4.08
CA THR A 156 15.70 -0.59 3.39
C THR A 156 16.11 0.85 3.70
N GLN A 157 17.26 1.05 4.37
CA GLN A 157 17.81 2.36 4.69
C GLN A 157 16.84 3.23 5.53
N ILE A 158 16.00 2.63 6.35
CA ILE A 158 15.14 3.37 7.28
C ILE A 158 15.97 3.83 8.48
N LEU A 159 15.73 5.04 8.96
CA LEU A 159 16.25 5.50 10.25
C LEU A 159 15.20 5.26 11.34
N LEU A 160 15.51 4.43 12.33
CA LEU A 160 14.66 4.25 13.51
C LEU A 160 15.05 5.27 14.59
N ARG A 161 14.06 5.99 15.15
CA ARG A 161 14.22 6.92 16.27
C ARG A 161 13.27 6.52 17.40
N GLU A 162 13.74 6.69 18.64
CA GLU A 162 12.93 6.43 19.82
C GLU A 162 12.31 7.74 20.34
N PHE A 163 10.98 7.77 20.49
CA PHE A 163 10.25 8.83 21.15
C PHE A 163 10.26 8.57 22.66
N ARG A 164 10.81 9.52 23.42
CA ARG A 164 10.76 9.50 24.88
C ARG A 164 9.81 10.61 25.36
N PRO A 165 8.61 10.28 25.85
CA PRO A 165 7.76 11.30 26.45
C PRO A 165 8.48 11.92 27.65
N THR A 166 8.49 13.25 27.68
CA THR A 166 9.08 14.05 28.78
C THR A 166 8.08 14.26 29.90
#